data_AF-A0A161M3Z4-F1
#
_entry.id   AF-A0A161M3Z4-F1
#
_cell.length_a   1.000
_cell.length_b   1.000
_cell.length_c   1.000
_cell.angle_alpha   90.00
_cell.angle_beta   90.00
_cell.angle_gamma   90.00
#
_symmetry.space_group_name_H-M   'P 1'
#
loop_
_entity.id
_entity.type
_entity.pdbx_description
1 polymer ?
#
loop_
_entity_poly.entity_id
_entity_poly.type
_entity_poly.pdbx_seq_one_letter_code
_entity_poly.pdbx_strand_id
1 'polypeptide(L)'
;LFQIILKQQAKENRNGMQSFECLAFVGGTGYNVVDTTWGPVRIGVYARHLTKWLRQFPLAQMHFVSGERLIADPASEMAKVQDFLGLKRVITEKHFYFNATKGFPCLMKSEGRSTPSLFGQNKRTKSSLYKTRSN
;
A
#
# COMPACT_ATOMS: atom_id res chain seq x y z
N LEU A 1 -1.71 -0.50 5.29
CA LEU A 1 -0.46 0.25 5.62
C LEU A 1 0.31 -0.41 6.76
N PHE A 2 -0.33 -0.80 7.87
CA PHE A 2 0.31 -1.64 8.91
C PHE A 2 0.89 -2.96 8.37
N GLN A 3 0.23 -3.60 7.42
CA GLN A 3 0.75 -4.83 6.79
C GLN A 3 1.92 -4.61 5.81
N ILE A 4 2.18 -3.38 5.37
CA ILE A 4 3.38 -3.08 4.57
C ILE A 4 4.60 -2.98 5.48
N ILE A 5 4.41 -2.51 6.72
CA ILE A 5 5.49 -2.41 7.72
C ILE A 5 5.94 -3.81 8.17
N LEU A 6 5.01 -4.75 8.35
CA LEU A 6 5.37 -6.13 8.73
C LEU A 6 6.12 -6.91 7.63
N LYS A 7 5.82 -6.66 6.34
CA LYS A 7 6.54 -7.32 5.24
C LYS A 7 7.98 -6.84 5.04
N GLN A 8 8.40 -5.76 5.69
CA GLN A 8 9.82 -5.35 5.68
C GLN A 8 10.71 -6.32 6.47
N GLN A 9 10.14 -7.06 7.44
CA GLN A 9 10.87 -8.03 8.25
C GLN A 9 11.24 -9.30 7.46
N ALA A 10 10.60 -9.58 6.32
CA ALA A 10 10.83 -10.79 5.53
C ALA A 10 11.91 -10.65 4.43
N LYS A 11 12.67 -9.55 4.39
CA LYS A 11 13.82 -9.40 3.50
C LYS A 11 15.10 -9.20 4.32
N GLU A 12 15.39 -10.22 5.09
CA GLU A 12 16.60 -10.37 5.89
C GLU A 12 17.78 -10.73 4.97
N ASN A 13 18.45 -9.70 4.44
CA ASN A 13 19.90 -9.65 4.21
C ASN A 13 20.29 -8.34 3.51
N ARG A 14 20.75 -7.36 4.29
CA ARG A 14 21.70 -6.32 3.87
C ARG A 14 22.29 -5.69 5.14
N ASN A 15 23.59 -5.92 5.35
CA ASN A 15 24.39 -5.47 6.49
C ASN A 15 24.05 -4.02 6.92
N GLY A 16 23.77 -3.82 8.21
CA GLY A 16 23.70 -2.50 8.85
C GLY A 16 22.30 -1.92 9.11
N MET A 17 21.23 -2.70 9.07
CA MET A 17 19.89 -2.19 9.40
C MET A 17 19.70 -2.08 10.92
N GLN A 18 19.48 -0.86 11.42
CA GLN A 18 19.15 -0.63 12.83
C GLN A 18 17.79 -1.25 13.17
N SER A 19 17.62 -1.65 14.44
CA SER A 19 16.34 -2.20 14.91
C SER A 19 15.22 -1.16 14.79
N PHE A 20 13.98 -1.63 14.71
CA PHE A 20 12.82 -0.73 14.60
C PHE A 20 12.77 0.25 15.78
N GLU A 21 13.05 -0.22 16.99
CA GLU A 21 13.00 0.58 18.21
C GLU A 21 14.03 1.70 18.19
N CYS A 22 15.19 1.47 17.58
CA CYS A 22 16.23 2.48 17.43
C CYS A 22 15.82 3.59 16.45
N LEU A 23 14.97 3.27 15.46
CA LEU A 23 14.50 4.21 14.45
C LEU A 23 13.17 4.89 14.83
N ALA A 24 12.32 4.20 15.58
CA ALA A 24 10.99 4.65 15.94
C ALA A 24 10.98 5.55 17.19
N PHE A 25 12.03 5.51 18.01
CA PHE A 25 12.12 6.28 19.25
C PHE A 25 13.35 7.18 19.27
N VAL A 26 13.23 8.31 19.96
CA VAL A 26 14.35 9.26 20.12
C VAL A 26 15.40 8.65 21.06
N GLY A 27 16.66 8.59 20.60
CA GLY A 27 17.78 8.07 21.39
C GLY A 27 17.92 8.77 22.75
N GLY A 28 18.22 8.01 23.79
CA GLY A 28 18.39 8.53 25.16
C GLY A 28 17.10 8.80 25.94
N THR A 29 15.92 8.57 25.35
CA THR A 29 14.61 8.78 26.04
C THR A 29 14.00 7.51 26.64
N GLY A 30 14.71 6.39 26.60
CA GLY A 30 14.24 5.11 27.13
C GLY A 30 12.97 4.58 26.43
N TYR A 31 12.82 4.83 25.12
CA TYR A 31 11.66 4.43 24.31
C TYR A 31 10.33 5.11 24.70
N ASN A 32 10.37 6.21 25.47
CA ASN A 32 9.15 6.93 25.86
C ASN A 32 8.69 7.95 24.83
N VAL A 33 9.60 8.41 23.95
CA VAL A 33 9.30 9.45 22.95
C VAL A 33 9.45 8.88 21.55
N VAL A 34 8.33 8.85 20.82
CA VAL A 34 8.28 8.39 19.42
C VAL A 34 8.88 9.47 18.51
N ASP A 35 9.82 9.07 17.66
CA ASP A 35 10.44 9.95 16.67
C ASP A 35 9.50 10.18 15.47
N THR A 36 8.78 11.30 15.48
CA THR A 36 7.91 11.71 14.37
C THR A 36 8.66 12.30 13.17
N THR A 37 9.98 12.41 13.24
CA THR A 37 10.83 12.83 12.12
C THR A 37 11.15 11.66 11.19
N TRP A 38 11.23 10.44 11.73
CA TRP A 38 11.46 9.23 10.94
C TRP A 38 10.32 8.98 9.94
N GLY A 39 10.66 8.76 8.68
CA GLY A 39 9.72 8.74 7.54
C GLY A 39 8.48 7.86 7.76
N PRO A 40 8.62 6.58 8.15
CA PRO A 40 7.50 5.67 8.42
C PRO A 40 6.53 6.18 9.50
N VAL A 41 7.05 6.62 10.65
CA VAL A 41 6.23 7.18 11.74
C VAL A 41 5.57 8.48 11.28
N ARG A 42 6.33 9.36 10.63
CA ARG A 42 5.86 10.66 10.13
C ARG A 42 4.64 10.55 9.21
N ILE A 43 4.58 9.50 8.39
CA ILE A 43 3.45 9.20 7.51
C ILE A 43 2.29 8.58 8.31
N GLY A 44 2.59 7.76 9.32
CA GLY A 44 1.60 7.11 10.20
C GLY A 44 0.83 8.05 11.14
N VAL A 45 1.30 9.28 11.36
CA VAL A 45 0.56 10.28 12.17
C VAL A 45 -0.60 10.90 11.37
N TYR A 46 -1.67 10.13 11.16
CA TYR A 46 -2.80 10.52 10.31
C TYR A 46 -3.51 11.79 10.79
N ALA A 47 -3.67 11.98 12.10
CA ALA A 47 -4.34 13.15 12.67
C ALA A 47 -3.69 14.47 12.20
N ARG A 48 -2.35 14.53 12.19
CA ARG A 48 -1.60 15.73 11.78
C ARG A 48 -1.84 16.08 10.31
N HIS A 49 -1.97 15.07 9.46
CA HIS A 49 -2.29 15.28 8.05
C HIS A 49 -3.74 15.70 7.89
N LEU A 50 -4.66 15.01 8.57
CA LEU A 50 -6.10 15.26 8.50
C LEU A 50 -6.47 16.71 8.88
N THR A 51 -5.84 17.29 9.91
CA THR A 51 -6.07 18.70 10.29
C THR A 51 -5.86 19.67 9.13
N LYS A 52 -4.93 19.39 8.21
CA LYS A 52 -4.70 20.25 7.04
C LYS A 52 -5.82 20.11 6.01
N TRP A 53 -6.30 18.90 5.77
CA TRP A 53 -7.39 18.63 4.84
C TRP A 53 -8.71 19.23 5.31
N LEU A 54 -8.99 19.15 6.63
CA LEU A 54 -10.20 19.70 7.22
C LEU A 54 -10.31 21.24 7.13
N ARG A 55 -9.22 21.95 6.80
CA ARG A 55 -9.28 23.39 6.52
C ARG A 55 -9.94 23.71 5.18
N GLN A 56 -10.03 22.75 4.27
CA GLN A 56 -10.51 22.95 2.90
C GLN A 56 -11.72 22.07 2.58
N PHE A 57 -11.81 20.88 3.19
CA PHE A 57 -12.88 19.92 2.94
C PHE A 57 -13.60 19.58 4.25
N PRO A 58 -14.95 19.67 4.29
CA PRO A 58 -15.72 19.17 5.42
C PRO A 58 -15.54 17.66 5.58
N LEU A 59 -15.62 17.19 6.82
CA LEU A 59 -15.46 15.77 7.16
C LEU A 59 -16.43 14.86 6.39
N ALA A 60 -17.64 15.35 6.09
CA ALA A 60 -18.64 14.62 5.32
C ALA A 60 -18.20 14.26 3.89
N GLN A 61 -17.19 14.95 3.33
CA GLN A 61 -16.60 14.64 2.02
C GLN A 61 -15.37 13.72 2.13
N MET A 62 -15.10 13.15 3.30
CA MET A 62 -13.98 12.24 3.51
C MET A 62 -14.48 10.87 3.98
N HIS A 63 -14.04 9.82 3.31
CA HIS A 63 -14.33 8.44 3.69
C HIS A 63 -13.05 7.72 4.08
N PHE A 64 -13.01 7.17 5.29
CA PHE A 64 -11.86 6.40 5.79
C PHE A 64 -12.12 4.91 5.62
N VAL A 65 -11.28 4.26 4.82
CA VAL A 65 -11.34 2.82 4.57
C VAL A 65 -10.43 2.09 5.55
N SER A 66 -10.93 1.03 6.18
CA SER A 66 -10.10 0.22 7.08
C SER A 66 -9.22 -0.72 6.26
N GLY A 67 -7.91 -0.54 6.35
CA GLY A 67 -6.96 -1.41 5.66
C GLY A 67 -6.97 -2.86 6.13
N GLU A 68 -7.35 -3.11 7.39
CA GLU A 68 -7.47 -4.47 7.94
C GLU A 68 -8.72 -5.17 7.42
N ARG A 69 -9.86 -4.47 7.44
CA ARG A 69 -11.11 -4.99 6.88
C ARG A 69 -11.02 -5.16 5.37
N LEU A 70 -10.31 -4.29 4.65
CA LEU A 70 -10.14 -4.44 3.21
C LEU A 70 -9.42 -5.75 2.84
N ILE A 71 -8.59 -6.29 3.75
CA ILE A 71 -7.92 -7.58 3.56
C ILE A 71 -8.84 -8.72 3.98
N ALA A 72 -9.51 -8.61 5.13
CA ALA A 72 -10.36 -9.66 5.69
C ALA A 72 -11.67 -9.85 4.92
N ASP A 73 -12.30 -8.75 4.53
CA ASP A 73 -13.58 -8.67 3.83
C ASP A 73 -13.60 -7.46 2.86
N PRO A 74 -13.00 -7.62 1.66
CA PRO A 74 -12.93 -6.55 0.68
C PRO A 74 -14.31 -6.13 0.15
N ALA A 75 -15.29 -7.04 0.12
CA ALA A 75 -16.59 -6.76 -0.47
C ALA A 75 -17.39 -5.77 0.38
N SER A 76 -17.40 -5.93 1.70
CA SER A 76 -18.12 -5.01 2.59
C SER A 76 -17.47 -3.63 2.66
N GLU A 77 -16.12 -3.54 2.66
CA GLU A 77 -15.44 -2.24 2.60
C GLU A 77 -15.69 -1.54 1.27
N MET A 78 -15.70 -2.27 0.15
CA MET A 78 -16.02 -1.69 -1.17
C MET A 78 -17.49 -1.31 -1.33
N ALA A 79 -18.41 -1.96 -0.60
CA ALA A 79 -19.81 -1.51 -0.56
C ALA A 79 -19.91 -0.11 0.07
N LYS A 80 -19.23 0.13 1.20
CA LYS A 80 -19.20 1.44 1.85
C LYS A 80 -18.60 2.53 0.95
N VAL A 81 -17.55 2.20 0.20
CA VAL A 81 -16.94 3.12 -0.76
C VAL A 81 -17.92 3.47 -1.89
N GLN A 82 -18.64 2.49 -2.44
CA GLN A 82 -19.65 2.74 -3.47
C GLN A 82 -20.79 3.61 -2.95
N ASP A 83 -21.27 3.35 -1.73
CA ASP A 83 -22.33 4.14 -1.09
C ASP A 83 -21.90 5.59 -0.85
N PHE A 84 -20.67 5.78 -0.36
CA PHE A 84 -20.11 7.11 -0.14
C PHE A 84 -20.01 7.93 -1.43
N LEU A 85 -19.69 7.29 -2.56
CA LEU A 85 -19.63 7.92 -3.87
C LEU A 85 -21.00 8.07 -4.55
N GLY A 86 -22.08 7.55 -3.94
CA GLY A 86 -23.41 7.54 -4.54
C GLY A 86 -23.52 6.63 -5.78
N LEU A 87 -22.66 5.61 -5.88
CA LEU A 87 -22.63 4.68 -7.00
C LEU A 87 -23.55 3.48 -6.74
N LYS A 88 -24.09 2.90 -7.81
CA LYS A 88 -24.76 1.59 -7.73
C LYS A 88 -23.75 0.54 -7.29
N ARG A 89 -24.14 -0.33 -6.34
CA ARG A 89 -23.32 -1.45 -5.87
C ARG A 89 -23.14 -2.50 -6.98
N VAL A 90 -22.04 -2.39 -7.73
CA VAL A 90 -21.65 -3.33 -8.79
C VAL A 90 -20.56 -4.28 -8.29
N ILE A 91 -19.63 -3.75 -7.48
CA ILE A 91 -18.56 -4.54 -6.88
C ILE A 91 -19.15 -5.36 -5.74
N THR A 92 -19.05 -6.68 -5.90
CA THR A 92 -19.56 -7.71 -4.97
C THR A 92 -18.48 -8.74 -4.70
N GLU A 93 -18.71 -9.65 -3.75
CA GLU A 93 -17.81 -10.76 -3.39
C GLU A 93 -17.32 -11.56 -4.61
N LYS A 94 -18.14 -11.69 -5.65
CA LYS A 94 -17.81 -12.39 -6.90
C LYS A 94 -16.65 -11.77 -7.68
N HIS A 95 -16.29 -10.52 -7.38
CA HIS A 95 -15.18 -9.82 -8.01
C HIS A 95 -13.87 -10.03 -7.25
N PHE A 96 -13.90 -10.67 -6.09
CA PHE A 96 -12.74 -10.96 -5.26
C PHE A 96 -12.53 -12.46 -5.14
N TYR A 97 -11.28 -12.88 -5.23
CA TYR A 97 -10.89 -14.22 -4.84
C TYR A 97 -9.71 -14.14 -3.87
N PHE A 98 -9.74 -14.96 -2.83
CA PHE A 98 -8.65 -15.00 -1.86
C PHE A 98 -7.52 -15.88 -2.38
N ASN A 99 -6.33 -15.30 -2.58
CA ASN A 99 -5.15 -16.07 -2.93
C ASN A 99 -4.37 -16.42 -1.66
N ALA A 100 -4.53 -17.64 -1.16
CA ALA A 100 -3.88 -18.13 0.05
C ALA A 100 -2.33 -18.09 -0.04
N THR A 101 -1.76 -18.29 -1.23
CA THR A 101 -0.31 -18.21 -1.45
C THR A 101 0.23 -16.79 -1.31
N LYS A 102 -0.58 -15.76 -1.59
CA LYS A 102 -0.19 -14.35 -1.45
C LYS A 102 -0.61 -13.74 -0.11
N GLY A 103 -1.65 -14.28 0.51
CA GLY A 103 -2.22 -13.79 1.77
C GLY A 103 -3.05 -12.51 1.64
N PHE A 104 -3.49 -12.17 0.42
CA PHE A 104 -4.30 -10.97 0.14
C PHE A 104 -5.40 -11.28 -0.87
N PRO A 105 -6.58 -10.63 -0.75
CA PRO A 105 -7.62 -10.72 -1.76
C PRO A 105 -7.13 -10.15 -3.10
N CYS A 106 -7.39 -10.87 -4.18
CA CYS A 106 -7.07 -10.49 -5.54
C CYS A 106 -8.35 -10.19 -6.32
N LEU A 107 -8.28 -9.29 -7.30
CA LEU A 107 -9.40 -8.96 -8.19
C LEU A 107 -9.53 -10.04 -9.28
N MET A 108 -10.73 -10.60 -9.43
CA MET A 108 -11.05 -11.45 -10.58
C MET A 108 -11.07 -10.59 -11.84
N LYS A 109 -10.37 -11.04 -12.89
CA LYS A 109 -10.58 -10.48 -14.23
C LYS A 109 -11.93 -10.98 -14.72
N SER A 110 -12.81 -10.07 -15.17
CA SER A 110 -14.04 -10.45 -15.85
C SER A 110 -13.69 -11.31 -17.07
N GLU A 111 -14.22 -12.53 -17.14
CA GLU A 111 -14.27 -13.29 -18.38
C GLU A 111 -15.17 -12.54 -19.36
N GLY A 112 -14.57 -11.77 -20.28
CA GLY A 112 -15.37 -10.92 -21.18
C GLY A 112 -14.62 -9.88 -22.01
N ARG A 113 -13.29 -9.85 -22.02
CA ARG A 113 -12.55 -9.20 -23.12
C ARG A 113 -11.29 -9.99 -23.46
N SER A 114 -11.51 -11.06 -24.20
CA SER A 114 -10.49 -11.76 -24.99
C SER A 114 -9.99 -10.84 -26.11
N THR A 115 -9.14 -9.89 -25.76
CA THR A 115 -8.10 -9.39 -26.67
C THR A 115 -6.81 -9.22 -25.86
N PRO A 116 -5.72 -9.95 -26.21
CA PRO A 116 -4.46 -9.85 -25.49
C PRO A 116 -3.76 -8.56 -25.91
N SER A 117 -3.95 -7.48 -25.15
CA SER A 117 -3.06 -6.32 -25.27
C SER A 117 -1.74 -6.67 -24.58
N LEU A 118 -0.79 -7.21 -25.36
CA LEU A 118 0.61 -7.28 -24.99
C LEU A 118 1.12 -5.86 -24.72
N PHE A 119 1.17 -5.47 -23.45
CA PHE A 119 1.92 -4.30 -23.00
C PHE A 119 2.88 -4.70 -21.88
N GLY A 120 4.17 -4.63 -22.20
CA GLY A 120 5.22 -4.34 -21.21
C GLY A 120 6.15 -5.49 -20.83
N GLN A 121 6.73 -6.18 -21.80
CA GLN A 121 7.76 -7.20 -21.62
C GLN A 121 9.16 -6.63 -21.26
N ASN A 122 9.29 -5.65 -20.35
CA ASN A 122 10.62 -5.05 -20.08
C ASN A 122 11.01 -5.13 -18.61
N LYS A 123 11.37 -6.34 -18.16
CA LYS A 123 12.44 -6.53 -17.15
C LYS A 123 13.38 -7.64 -17.60
N ARG A 124 14.42 -7.29 -18.37
CA ARG A 124 15.70 -7.99 -18.32
C ARG A 124 16.83 -6.98 -18.36
N THR A 125 17.54 -6.93 -17.25
CA THR A 125 18.92 -6.48 -17.11
C THR A 125 19.76 -7.11 -18.23
N LYS A 126 20.42 -6.29 -19.05
CA LYS A 126 21.59 -6.72 -19.81
C LYS A 126 22.71 -5.70 -19.59
N SER A 127 23.72 -6.19 -18.90
CA SER A 127 25.15 -5.98 -19.15
C SER A 127 25.49 -4.95 -20.23
N SER A 128 26.29 -3.97 -19.80
CA SER A 128 27.32 -3.30 -20.60
C SER A 128 27.89 -4.20 -21.68
N LEU A 129 27.81 -3.76 -22.95
CA LEU A 129 28.81 -3.93 -24.01
C LEU A 129 28.23 -3.43 -25.33
N TYR A 130 28.38 -2.14 -25.59
CA TYR A 130 28.72 -1.63 -26.93
C TYR A 130 29.35 -0.25 -26.76
N LYS A 131 30.68 -0.25 -26.75
CA LYS A 131 31.49 0.94 -27.00
C LYS A 131 31.59 1.09 -28.53
N THR A 132 30.97 2.14 -29.05
CA THR A 132 31.29 2.90 -30.27
C THR A 132 32.02 2.22 -31.43
N ARG A 133 31.30 2.09 -32.56
CA ARG A 133 31.64 2.48 -33.94
C ARG A 133 33.00 3.18 -34.14
N SER A 134 33.86 2.65 -35.02
CA SER A 134 34.57 3.39 -36.10
C SER A 134 35.59 2.47 -36.82
N ASN A 135 35.50 2.46 -38.16
CA ASN A 135 36.43 1.97 -39.21
C ASN A 135 37.05 0.58 -39.10
#